data_AF-A0A174F9R8-F1
#
_entry.id   AF-A0A174F9R8-F1
#
_cell.length_a   1.000
_cell.length_b   1.000
_cell.length_c   1.000
_cell.angle_alpha   90.00
_cell.angle_beta   90.00
_cell.angle_gamma   90.00
#
_symmetry.space_group_name_H-M   'P 1'
#
loop_
_entity.id
_entity.type
_entity.pdbx_description
1 polymer ?
#
loop_
_entity_poly.entity_id
_entity_poly.type
_entity_poly.pdbx_seq_one_letter_code
_entity_poly.pdbx_strand_id
1 'polypeptide(L)'
;MNLLLNIRAKYFFLRANGIYYNCQQKGVDRMARNTTNISIRMDADLKAQADALFTELGMNLTTAFNIFVRQSLREGGIPFEVRLEQPNKETVAAMLEAERIAKDPSVKGFNDLDELFADLKR
;
A
#
# COMPACT_ATOMS: atom_id res chain seq x y z
N MET A 1 -42.59 6.52 -33.29
CA MET A 1 -41.19 6.94 -33.09
C MET A 1 -40.73 6.98 -31.61
N ASN A 2 -41.36 6.20 -30.69
CA ASN A 2 -41.05 6.22 -29.24
C ASN A 2 -40.63 4.87 -28.64
N LEU A 3 -40.73 3.77 -29.40
CA LEU A 3 -40.40 2.43 -28.89
C LEU A 3 -38.88 2.15 -28.93
N LEU A 4 -38.20 2.59 -29.99
CA LEU A 4 -36.75 2.38 -30.17
C LEU A 4 -35.88 3.22 -29.23
N LEU A 5 -36.33 4.42 -28.84
CA LEU A 5 -35.61 5.26 -27.88
C LEU A 5 -35.64 4.65 -26.47
N ASN A 6 -36.77 4.05 -26.09
CA ASN A 6 -36.94 3.39 -24.79
C ASN A 6 -36.10 2.11 -24.69
N ILE A 7 -35.96 1.35 -25.78
CA ILE A 7 -35.07 0.17 -25.84
C ILE A 7 -33.59 0.58 -25.78
N ARG A 8 -33.16 1.64 -26.48
CA ARG A 8 -31.77 2.12 -26.42
C ARG A 8 -31.39 2.70 -25.06
N ALA A 9 -32.28 3.42 -24.39
CA ALA A 9 -32.06 3.93 -23.04
C ALA A 9 -31.97 2.79 -22.00
N LYS A 10 -32.83 1.77 -22.15
CA LYS A 10 -32.81 0.58 -21.28
C LYS A 10 -31.56 -0.27 -21.49
N TYR A 11 -31.10 -0.46 -22.73
CA TYR A 11 -29.84 -1.14 -23.02
C TYR A 11 -28.61 -0.38 -22.53
N PHE A 12 -28.60 0.96 -22.57
CA PHE A 12 -27.51 1.76 -22.01
C PHE A 12 -27.46 1.68 -20.47
N PHE A 13 -28.62 1.70 -19.81
CA PHE A 13 -28.73 1.56 -18.36
C PHE A 13 -28.36 0.14 -17.88
N LEU A 14 -28.75 -0.90 -18.61
CA LEU A 14 -28.37 -2.29 -18.32
C LEU A 14 -26.88 -2.56 -18.58
N ARG A 15 -26.26 -1.90 -19.58
CA ARG A 15 -24.82 -2.05 -19.85
C ARG A 15 -23.95 -1.30 -18.85
N ALA A 16 -24.40 -0.15 -18.33
CA ALA A 16 -23.71 0.55 -17.25
C ALA A 16 -23.71 -0.28 -15.96
N ASN A 17 -24.87 -0.83 -15.55
CA ASN A 17 -24.95 -1.65 -14.35
C ASN A 17 -24.16 -2.97 -14.47
N GLY A 18 -24.12 -3.62 -15.64
CA GLY A 18 -23.40 -4.88 -15.83
C GLY A 18 -21.86 -4.82 -15.69
N ILE A 19 -21.25 -3.63 -15.85
CA ILE A 19 -19.79 -3.45 -15.74
C ILE A 19 -19.38 -3.15 -14.29
N TYR A 20 -20.26 -2.51 -13.50
CA TYR A 20 -19.97 -2.20 -12.09
C TYR A 20 -19.98 -3.44 -11.16
N TYR A 21 -20.63 -4.54 -11.56
CA TYR A 21 -20.68 -5.76 -10.72
C TYR A 21 -19.57 -6.79 -11.04
N ASN A 22 -18.76 -6.60 -12.09
CA ASN A 22 -17.74 -7.60 -12.46
C ASN A 22 -16.35 -7.35 -11.81
N CYS A 23 -16.12 -6.18 -11.20
CA CYS A 23 -14.81 -5.84 -10.61
C CYS A 23 -14.64 -6.26 -9.13
N GLN A 24 -15.67 -6.80 -8.47
CA GLN A 24 -15.64 -7.15 -7.03
C GLN A 24 -15.76 -8.66 -6.75
N GLN A 25 -15.78 -9.52 -7.77
CA GLN A 25 -16.06 -10.96 -7.59
C GLN A 25 -14.97 -11.91 -8.10
N LYS A 26 -13.75 -11.42 -8.37
CA LYS A 26 -12.58 -12.30 -8.50
C LYS A 26 -11.96 -12.52 -7.13
N GLY A 27 -12.46 -13.52 -6.41
CA GLY A 27 -11.89 -14.00 -5.15
C GLY A 27 -12.81 -13.94 -3.93
N VAL A 28 -14.14 -13.95 -4.09
CA VAL A 28 -15.04 -14.29 -2.97
C VAL A 28 -15.51 -15.72 -3.19
N ASP A 29 -14.58 -16.65 -2.96
CA ASP A 29 -14.93 -18.03 -2.69
C ASP A 29 -15.98 -18.05 -1.58
N ARG A 30 -16.99 -18.89 -1.76
CA ARG A 30 -18.09 -19.15 -0.82
C ARG A 30 -17.63 -18.96 0.63
N MET A 31 -18.01 -17.85 1.25
CA MET A 31 -17.76 -17.61 2.67
C MET A 31 -18.70 -18.50 3.49
N ALA A 32 -18.46 -19.81 3.49
CA ALA A 32 -18.73 -20.60 4.67
C ALA A 32 -17.98 -19.89 5.81
N ARG A 33 -18.69 -19.44 6.84
CA ARG A 33 -18.12 -18.81 8.02
C ARG A 33 -17.36 -19.86 8.84
N ASN A 34 -16.33 -20.46 8.26
CA ASN A 34 -15.40 -21.33 8.96
C ASN A 34 -14.41 -20.42 9.69
N THR A 35 -14.77 -20.04 10.90
CA THR A 35 -13.85 -19.40 11.84
C THR A 35 -12.84 -20.44 12.29
N THR A 36 -11.56 -20.18 12.00
CA THR A 36 -10.44 -21.00 12.50
C THR A 36 -9.75 -20.25 13.62
N ASN A 37 -9.44 -20.93 14.72
CA ASN A 37 -8.74 -20.33 15.84
C ASN A 37 -7.24 -20.25 15.55
N ILE A 38 -6.64 -19.10 15.85
CA ILE A 38 -5.19 -18.87 15.74
C ILE A 38 -4.68 -18.48 17.13
N SER A 39 -3.60 -19.12 17.56
CA SER A 39 -2.90 -18.79 18.81
C SER A 39 -1.56 -18.14 18.49
N ILE A 40 -1.32 -16.94 19.02
CA ILE A 40 -0.11 -16.15 18.79
C ILE A 40 0.54 -15.89 20.14
N ARG A 41 1.85 -16.14 20.25
CA ARG A 41 2.64 -15.79 21.43
C ARG A 41 3.24 -14.40 21.24
N MET A 42 3.11 -13.55 22.25
CA MET A 42 3.62 -12.18 22.29
C MET A 42 4.04 -11.85 23.71
N ASP A 43 5.02 -10.96 23.85
CA ASP A 43 5.45 -10.47 25.16
C ASP A 43 4.31 -9.72 25.85
N ALA A 44 4.19 -9.89 27.16
CA ALA A 44 3.11 -9.30 27.94
C ALA A 44 3.10 -7.76 27.86
N ASP A 45 4.29 -7.14 27.89
CA ASP A 45 4.43 -5.69 27.81
C ASP A 45 4.08 -5.15 26.41
N LEU A 46 4.47 -5.86 25.35
CA LEU A 46 4.10 -5.51 23.97
C LEU A 46 2.59 -5.64 23.76
N LYS A 47 1.97 -6.70 24.33
CA LYS A 47 0.52 -6.87 24.29
C LYS A 47 -0.20 -5.70 24.96
N ALA A 48 0.23 -5.30 26.16
CA ALA A 48 -0.39 -4.21 26.90
C ALA A 48 -0.31 -2.88 26.13
N GLN A 49 0.85 -2.58 25.54
CA GLN A 49 1.04 -1.39 24.69
C GLN A 49 0.14 -1.41 23.45
N ALA A 50 0.06 -2.55 22.76
CA ALA A 50 -0.78 -2.70 21.58
C ALA A 50 -2.27 -2.57 21.94
N ASP A 51 -2.73 -3.20 23.02
CA ASP A 51 -4.12 -3.13 23.48
C ASP A 51 -4.51 -1.69 23.84
N ALA A 52 -3.63 -0.92 24.48
CA ALA A 52 -3.86 0.49 24.78
C ALA A 52 -4.00 1.33 23.50
N LEU A 53 -3.05 1.21 22.57
CA LEU A 53 -3.08 1.92 21.29
C LEU A 53 -4.35 1.62 20.48
N PHE A 54 -4.71 0.35 20.31
CA PHE A 54 -5.87 0.00 19.52
C PHE A 54 -7.19 0.41 20.20
N THR A 55 -7.23 0.42 21.53
CA THR A 55 -8.37 0.91 22.31
C THR A 55 -8.59 2.40 22.09
N GLU A 56 -7.52 3.20 22.06
CA GLU A 56 -7.59 4.63 21.70
C GLU A 56 -8.13 4.83 20.28
N LEU A 57 -7.79 3.92 19.36
CA LEU A 57 -8.31 3.89 17.99
C LEU A 57 -9.73 3.30 17.87
N GLY A 58 -10.34 2.87 18.98
CA GLY A 58 -11.70 2.33 19.02
C GLY A 58 -11.84 0.88 18.52
N MET A 59 -10.77 0.08 18.57
CA MET A 59 -10.79 -1.33 18.16
C MET A 59 -10.02 -2.24 19.12
N ASN A 60 -10.27 -3.54 19.03
CA ASN A 60 -9.51 -4.53 19.78
C ASN A 60 -8.35 -5.10 18.93
N LEU A 61 -7.35 -5.68 19.60
CA LEU A 61 -6.18 -6.27 18.96
C LEU A 61 -6.54 -7.34 17.92
N THR A 62 -7.56 -8.16 18.18
CA THR A 62 -8.01 -9.20 17.25
C THR A 62 -8.54 -8.60 15.94
N THR A 63 -9.30 -7.51 16.02
CA THR A 63 -9.83 -6.78 14.86
C THR A 63 -8.69 -6.12 14.09
N ALA A 64 -7.74 -5.49 14.78
CA ALA A 64 -6.55 -4.91 14.16
C ALA A 64 -5.73 -5.97 13.41
N PHE A 65 -5.50 -7.14 14.01
CA PHE A 65 -4.81 -8.26 13.37
C PHE A 65 -5.55 -8.76 12.13
N ASN A 66 -6.88 -8.89 12.20
CA ASN A 66 -7.67 -9.30 11.04
C ASN A 66 -7.59 -8.29 9.88
N ILE A 67 -7.54 -6.98 10.18
CA ILE A 67 -7.34 -5.93 9.18
C ILE A 67 -5.94 -6.06 8.56
N PHE A 68 -4.91 -6.24 9.39
CA PHE A 68 -3.53 -6.43 8.93
C PHE A 68 -3.40 -7.59 7.93
N VAL A 69 -3.95 -8.77 8.24
CA VAL A 69 -3.88 -9.94 7.35
C VAL A 69 -4.60 -9.66 6.03
N ARG A 70 -5.78 -9.04 6.08
CA ARG A 70 -6.54 -8.68 4.87
C ARG A 70 -5.81 -7.68 4.00
N GLN A 71 -5.19 -6.68 4.60
CA GLN A 71 -4.41 -5.69 3.86
C GLN A 71 -3.17 -6.32 3.24
N SER A 72 -2.48 -7.20 3.98
CA SER A 72 -1.33 -7.95 3.46
C SER A 72 -1.68 -8.76 2.22
N LEU A 73 -2.83 -9.47 2.26
CA LEU A 73 -3.32 -10.24 1.11
C LEU A 73 -3.71 -9.36 -0.07
N ARG A 74 -4.26 -8.16 0.19
CA ARG A 74 -4.65 -7.21 -0.85
C ARG A 74 -3.45 -6.61 -1.59
N GLU A 75 -2.38 -6.33 -0.86
CA GLU A 75 -1.15 -5.74 -1.41
C GLU A 75 -0.16 -6.80 -1.94
N GLY A 76 -0.32 -8.06 -1.54
CA GLY A 76 0.63 -9.12 -1.86
C GLY A 76 1.96 -8.99 -1.11
N GLY A 77 1.94 -8.37 0.07
CA GLY A 77 3.14 -8.02 0.84
C GLY A 77 2.81 -7.63 2.28
N ILE A 78 3.79 -7.05 2.99
CA ILE A 78 3.57 -6.51 4.33
C ILE A 78 3.01 -5.08 4.20
N PRO A 79 1.86 -4.77 4.82
CA PRO A 79 1.13 -3.51 4.66
C PRO A 79 1.70 -2.39 5.54
N PHE A 80 3.03 -2.34 5.61
CA PHE A 80 3.81 -1.26 6.19
C PHE A 80 5.25 -1.41 5.69
N GLU A 81 5.96 -0.29 5.64
CA GLU A 81 7.37 -0.29 5.28
C GLU A 81 8.18 -0.96 6.40
N VAL A 82 8.78 -2.12 6.11
CA VAL A 82 9.66 -2.80 7.06
C VAL A 82 11.01 -2.10 7.05
N ARG A 83 11.16 -1.10 7.93
CA ARG A 83 12.40 -0.35 8.11
C ARG A 83 13.13 -0.92 9.33
N LEU A 84 14.41 -1.25 9.17
CA LEU A 84 15.32 -1.24 10.31
C LEU A 84 15.50 0.24 10.65
N GLU A 85 15.40 0.64 11.91
CA GLU A 85 15.48 2.05 12.35
C GLU A 85 16.83 2.72 12.01
N GLN A 86 17.74 1.99 11.36
CA GLN A 86 18.94 2.52 10.75
C GLN A 86 18.74 2.61 9.22
N PRO A 87 18.93 3.79 8.60
CA PRO A 87 19.08 3.85 7.15
C PRO A 87 20.13 2.82 6.70
N ASN A 88 19.82 2.10 5.63
CA ASN A 88 20.73 1.07 5.12
C ASN A 88 22.11 1.70 4.88
N LYS A 89 23.18 0.92 5.05
CA LYS A 89 24.56 1.45 4.96
C LYS A 89 24.81 2.18 3.63
N GLU A 90 24.15 1.75 2.57
CA GLU A 90 24.23 2.36 1.23
C GLU A 90 23.61 3.77 1.17
N THR A 91 22.46 3.98 1.80
CA THR A 91 21.77 5.28 1.86
C THR A 91 22.56 6.25 2.71
N VAL A 92 23.12 5.78 3.83
CA VAL A 92 24.01 6.60 4.67
C VAL A 92 25.27 7.00 3.89
N ALA A 93 25.89 6.07 3.17
CA ALA A 93 27.06 6.36 2.36
C ALA A 93 26.73 7.34 1.21
N ALA A 94 25.58 7.18 0.56
CA ALA A 94 25.13 8.08 -0.50
C ALA A 94 24.88 9.50 0.02
N MET A 95 24.29 9.64 1.22
CA MET A 95 24.12 10.94 1.87
C MET A 95 25.46 11.61 2.20
N LEU A 96 26.41 10.85 2.78
CA LEU A 96 27.74 11.36 3.10
C LEU A 96 28.53 11.76 1.83
N GLU A 97 28.43 10.98 0.77
CA GLU A 97 29.08 11.28 -0.51
C GLU A 97 28.45 12.52 -1.20
N ALA A 98 27.11 12.64 -1.16
CA ALA A 98 26.43 13.82 -1.65
C ALA A 98 26.84 15.09 -0.88
N GLU A 99 26.99 15.01 0.45
CA GLU A 99 27.50 16.14 1.25
C GLU A 99 28.95 16.50 0.91
N ARG A 100 29.79 15.51 0.62
CA ARG A 100 31.18 15.72 0.20
C ARG A 100 31.23 16.44 -1.16
N ILE A 101 30.42 15.98 -2.10
CA ILE A 101 30.30 16.57 -3.45
C ILE A 101 29.74 17.98 -3.39
N ALA A 102 28.72 18.24 -2.56
CA ALA A 102 28.10 19.56 -2.45
C ALA A 102 29.05 20.62 -1.90
N LYS A 103 30.03 20.24 -1.06
CA LYS A 103 31.02 21.15 -0.48
C LYS A 103 32.27 21.32 -1.34
N ASP A 104 32.48 20.44 -2.32
CA ASP A 104 33.64 20.48 -3.19
C ASP A 104 33.33 21.33 -4.45
N PRO A 105 33.92 22.53 -4.60
CA PRO A 105 33.70 23.38 -5.76
C PRO A 105 34.30 22.79 -7.06
N SER A 106 35.04 21.68 -6.99
CA SER A 106 35.60 20.98 -8.15
C SER A 106 34.63 20.00 -8.80
N VAL A 107 33.49 19.69 -8.18
CA VAL A 107 32.54 18.72 -8.72
C VAL A 107 31.61 19.40 -9.72
N LYS A 108 31.34 18.72 -10.84
CA LYS A 108 30.49 19.22 -11.93
C LYS A 108 29.07 19.48 -11.40
N GLY A 109 28.73 20.75 -11.21
CA GLY A 109 27.37 21.20 -10.97
C GLY A 109 26.60 21.30 -12.29
N PHE A 110 25.31 20.95 -12.26
CA PHE A 110 24.42 21.06 -13.40
C PHE A 110 23.44 22.21 -13.15
N ASN A 111 23.30 23.11 -14.13
CA ASN A 111 22.38 24.25 -14.05
C ASN A 111 21.04 23.98 -14.77
N ASP A 112 20.98 22.89 -15.53
CA ASP A 112 19.83 22.50 -16.33
C ASP A 112 19.56 21.00 -16.17
N LEU A 113 18.27 20.63 -16.17
CA LEU A 113 17.84 19.25 -15.93
C LEU A 113 18.18 18.34 -17.12
N ASP A 114 18.17 18.87 -18.35
CA ASP A 114 18.46 18.07 -19.54
C ASP A 114 19.94 17.66 -19.59
N GLU A 115 20.84 18.53 -19.13
CA GLU A 115 22.27 18.24 -19.02
C GLU A 115 22.55 17.13 -17.99
N LEU A 116 21.83 17.13 -16.86
CA LEU A 116 21.96 16.10 -15.82
C LEU A 116 21.52 14.73 -16.34
N PHE A 117 20.37 14.64 -17.02
CA PHE A 117 19.87 13.37 -17.54
C PHE A 117 20.69 12.84 -18.72
N ALA A 118 21.33 13.70 -19.50
CA ALA A 118 22.25 13.29 -20.56
C ALA A 118 23.48 12.54 -20.00
N ASP A 119 23.98 12.94 -18.83
CA ASP A 119 25.14 12.31 -18.19
C ASP A 119 24.79 11.01 -17.44
N LEU A 120 23.58 10.90 -16.87
CA LEU A 120 23.09 9.69 -16.20
C LEU A 120 22.72 8.53 -17.15
N LYS A 121 22.45 8.83 -18.42
CA LYS A 121 22.07 7.82 -19.45
C LYS A 121 23.28 7.16 -20.12
N ARG A 122 24.46 7.26 -19.51
CA ARG A 122 25.72 6.79 -20.07
C ARG A 122 25.96 5.31 -19.84
#